data_AF-A0A4S3FIC1-F1
#
_entry.id   AF-A0A4S3FIC1-F1
#
_cell.length_a   1.000
_cell.length_b   1.000
_cell.length_c   1.000
_cell.angle_alpha   90.00
_cell.angle_beta   90.00
_cell.angle_gamma   90.00
#
_symmetry.space_group_name_H-M   'P 1'
#
loop_
_entity.id
_entity.type
_entity.pdbx_description
1 polymer ?
#
loop_
_entity_poly.entity_id
_entity_poly.type
_entity_poly.pdbx_seq_one_letter_code
_entity_poly.pdbx_strand_id
1 'polypeptide(L)' 'MLEKGMTVRLKNSDQLMTVRRTGNFSPVAVNGVDCVWFDDKRRRRSAIFDAAALVSVQRANASQS' A
#
# COMPACT_ATOMS: atom_id res chain seq x y z
N MET A 1 -9.75 -7.34 -1.71
CA MET A 1 -9.85 -5.95 -2.21
C MET A 1 -9.01 -5.07 -1.28
N LEU A 2 -8.26 -4.11 -1.80
CA LEU A 2 -7.43 -3.21 -0.99
C LEU A 2 -8.26 -1.98 -0.58
N GLU A 3 -8.14 -1.58 0.69
CA GLU A 3 -8.96 -0.52 1.28
C GLU A 3 -8.10 0.54 1.96
N LYS A 4 -8.63 1.76 2.07
CA LYS A 4 -7.97 2.86 2.79
C LYS A 4 -7.63 2.44 4.23
N GLY A 5 -6.39 2.69 4.64
CA GLY A 5 -5.87 2.34 5.97
C GLY A 5 -5.18 0.97 6.01
N MET A 6 -5.32 0.12 5.00
CA MET A 6 -4.60 -1.15 4.95
C MET A 6 -3.10 -0.92 4.83
N THR A 7 -2.32 -1.75 5.54
CA THR A 7 -0.88 -1.85 5.33
C THR A 7 -0.61 -2.84 4.21
N VAL A 8 0.16 -2.41 3.22
CA VAL A 8 0.53 -3.16 2.03
C VAL A 8 2.03 -3.06 1.79
N ARG A 9 2.57 -3.95 0.97
CA ARG A 9 3.92 -3.86 0.42
C ARG A 9 3.91 -4.31 -1.05
N LEU A 10 4.97 -4.00 -1.78
CA LEU A 10 5.16 -4.59 -3.11
C LEU A 10 5.55 -6.05 -2.98
N LYS A 11 5.18 -6.89 -3.96
CA LYS A 11 5.60 -8.31 -4.00
C LYS A 11 7.12 -8.50 -3.87
N ASN A 12 7.89 -7.55 -4.40
CA ASN A 12 9.35 -7.61 -4.48
C ASN A 12 10.04 -6.61 -3.51
N SER A 13 9.34 -6.12 -2.49
CA SER A 13 9.91 -5.17 -1.52
C SER A 13 9.37 -5.43 -0.12
N ASP A 14 10.22 -5.15 0.87
CA ASP A 14 9.84 -5.16 2.29
C ASP A 14 9.36 -3.78 2.77
N GLN A 15 9.34 -2.77 1.89
CA GLN A 15 8.82 -1.45 2.23
C GLN A 15 7.31 -1.55 2.53
N LEU A 16 6.97 -1.30 3.79
CA LEU A 16 5.59 -1.16 4.22
C LEU A 16 5.05 0.22 3.83
N MET A 17 3.83 0.20 3.31
CA MET A 17 3.09 1.38 2.88
C MET A 17 1.65 1.29 3.38
N THR A 18 0.97 2.42 3.51
CA THR A 18 -0.44 2.49 3.86
C THR A 18 -1.25 2.93 2.65
N VAL A 19 -2.35 2.23 2.36
CA VAL A 19 -3.29 2.62 1.31
C VAL A 19 -4.02 3.90 1.75
N ARG A 20 -3.89 4.97 0.96
CA ARG A 20 -4.60 6.23 1.17
C ARG A 20 -5.97 6.23 0.49
N ARG A 21 -6.03 5.73 -0.74
CA ARG A 21 -7.25 5.61 -1.55
C ARG A 21 -7.03 4.64 -2.71
N THR A 22 -8.12 4.05 -3.20
CA THR A 22 -8.16 3.26 -4.44
C THR A 22 -9.00 4.00 -5.46
N GLY A 23 -8.70 3.79 -6.75
CA GLY A 23 -9.45 4.44 -7.81
C GLY A 23 -8.76 4.38 -9.17
N ASN A 24 -9.43 4.94 -10.17
CA ASN A 24 -8.87 5.04 -11.50
C ASN A 24 -7.99 6.31 -11.58
N PHE A 25 -6.67 6.13 -11.53
CA PHE A 25 -5.71 7.24 -11.46
C PHE A 25 -5.04 7.57 -12.81
N SER A 26 -5.30 6.80 -13.86
CA SER A 26 -4.75 7.02 -15.20
C SER A 26 -5.59 6.26 -16.23
N PRO A 27 -5.70 6.73 -17.49
CA PRO A 27 -6.32 5.96 -18.57
C PRO A 27 -5.73 4.55 -18.75
N VAL A 28 -4.54 4.29 -18.22
CA VAL A 28 -3.84 2.99 -18.30
C VAL A 28 -4.01 2.14 -17.01
N ALA A 29 -4.27 2.76 -15.87
CA ALA A 29 -4.33 2.09 -14.56
C ALA A 29 -5.77 2.09 -14.02
N VAL A 30 -6.57 1.19 -14.57
CA VAL A 30 -8.01 1.03 -14.27
C VAL A 30 -8.27 0.81 -12.77
N ASN A 31 -7.31 0.21 -12.04
CA ASN A 31 -7.39 -0.10 -10.60
C ASN A 31 -6.11 0.31 -9.84
N GLY A 32 -5.76 1.59 -9.90
CA GLY A 32 -4.62 2.11 -9.14
C GLY A 32 -4.89 2.20 -7.64
N VAL A 33 -3.83 2.07 -6.86
CA VAL A 33 -3.83 2.15 -5.40
C VAL A 33 -2.81 3.20 -4.97
N ASP A 34 -3.29 4.29 -4.39
CA ASP A 34 -2.47 5.37 -3.89
C ASP A 34 -1.96 5.01 -2.50
N CYS A 35 -0.65 4.78 -2.41
CA CYS A 35 0.03 4.35 -1.20
C CYS A 35 0.92 5.47 -0.65
N VAL A 36 1.01 5.56 0.68
CA VAL A 36 1.88 6.51 1.38
C VAL A 36 2.79 5.77 2.37
N TRP A 37 4.02 6.26 2.53
CA TRP A 37 4.96 5.73 3.52
C TRP A 37 5.95 6.82 3.94
N PHE A 38 6.82 6.52 4.90
CA PHE A 38 7.95 7.37 5.26
C PHE A 38 9.23 6.74 4.75
N ASP A 39 10.09 7.52 4.10
CA ASP A 39 11.43 7.09 3.72
C ASP A 39 12.36 7.02 4.95
N ASP A 40 13.60 6.55 4.75
CA ASP A 40 14.61 6.45 5.82
C ASP A 40 14.95 7.80 6.46
N LYS A 41 14.65 8.91 5.77
CA LYS A 41 14.81 10.28 6.26
C LYS A 41 13.56 10.81 6.96
N ARG A 42 12.61 9.94 7.30
CA ARG A 42 11.30 10.26 7.88
C ARG A 42 10.49 11.23 7.03
N ARG A 43 10.72 11.29 5.72
CA ARG A 43 9.94 12.13 4.81
C ARG A 43 8.79 11.33 4.25
N ARG A 44 7.61 11.95 4.26
CA ARG A 44 6.42 11.35 3.68
C ARG A 44 6.57 11.23 2.16
N ARG A 45 6.39 10.02 1.64
CA ARG A 45 6.36 9.68 0.22
C ARG A 45 4.99 9.15 -0.15
N SER A 46 4.63 9.28 -1.41
CA SER A 46 3.41 8.70 -1.97
C SER A 46 3.62 8.27 -3.41
N ALA A 47 3.03 7.15 -3.81
CA ALA A 47 3.03 6.66 -5.18
C ALA A 47 1.78 5.85 -5.46
N ILE A 48 1.39 5.79 -6.73
CA ILE A 48 0.28 4.96 -7.19
C ILE A 48 0.86 3.68 -7.76
N PHE A 49 0.32 2.54 -7.32
CA PHE A 49 0.70 1.22 -7.79
C PHE A 49 -0.50 0.50 -8.39
N ASP A 50 -0.23 -0.50 -9.21
CA ASP A 50 -1.26 -1.47 -9.59
C ASP A 50 -1.62 -2.33 -8.36
N ALA A 51 -2.92 -2.55 -8.14
CA ALA A 51 -3.40 -3.46 -7.11
C ALA A 51 -2.77 -4.86 -7.22
N ALA A 52 -2.49 -5.36 -8.43
CA ALA A 52 -1.87 -6.66 -8.65
C ALA A 52 -0.40 -6.73 -8.20
N ALA A 53 0.28 -5.59 -8.06
CA ALA A 53 1.67 -5.51 -7.57
C ALA A 53 1.76 -5.48 -6.04
N LEU A 54 0.64 -5.22 -5.35
CA LEU A 54 0.57 -5.06 -3.91
C LEU A 54 0.10 -6.34 -3.23
N VAL A 55 0.63 -6.59 -2.03
CA VAL A 55 0.15 -7.64 -1.12
C VAL A 55 -0.21 -7.00 0.22
N SER A 56 -1.37 -7.39 0.77
CA SER A 56 -1.76 -6.97 2.11
C SER A 56 -0.83 -7.61 3.12
N VAL A 57 -0.34 -6.78 4.05
CA VAL A 57 0.36 -7.28 5.22
C VAL A 57 -0.69 -7.35 6.31
N GLN A 58 -1.28 -8.53 6.50
CA GLN A 58 -1.93 -8.79 7.78
C GLN A 58 -0.85 -8.65 8.83
N ARG A 59 -0.96 -7.63 9.69
CA ARG A 59 -0.28 -7.74 10.98
C ARG A 59 -0.80 -9.03 11.56
N ALA A 60 0.09 -10.01 11.77
CA ALA A 60 -0.25 -11.12 12.63
C ALA A 60 -0.83 -10.47 13.89
N ASN A 61 -2.11 -10.73 14.13
CA ASN A 61 -2.76 -10.25 15.33
C ASN A 61 -1.88 -10.80 16.46
N ALA A 62 -1.16 -9.90 17.14
CA ALA A 62 -0.62 -10.20 18.45
C ALA A 62 -1.85 -10.34 19.36
N SER A 63 -2.45 -11.51 19.29
CA SER A 63 -3.65 -11.93 19.98
C SER A 63 -3.45 -13.44 20.14
N GLN A 64 -3.24 -14.00 21.32
CA GLN A 64 -3.48 -13.53 22.67
C GLN A 64 -2.49 -14.24 23.60
N SER A 65 -2.05 -13.54 24.64
CA SER A 65 -1.50 -14.13 25.85
C SER A 65 -2.47 -15.11 26.50
#